data_AF-A0A3T1B0A8-F1
#
_entry.id   AF-A0A3T1B0A8-F1
#
_cell.length_a   1.000
_cell.length_b   1.000
_cell.length_c   1.000
_cell.angle_alpha   90.00
_cell.angle_beta   90.00
_cell.angle_gamma   90.00
#
_symmetry.space_group_name_H-M   'P 1'
#
loop_
_entity.id
_entity.type
_entity.pdbx_description
1 polymer ?
#
loop_
_entity_poly.entity_id
_entity_poly.type
_entity_poly.pdbx_seq_one_letter_code
_entity_poly.pdbx_strand_id
1 'polypeptide(L)' 'MRAADGRLVVDLYYADGPALYACAESDPDLVVARIPEAERRFMTEIPLAASGPWDEAAREAMRAGLAAADARA' A
#
# COMPACT_ATOMS: atom_id res chain seq x y z
N MET A 1 -6.18 -17.12 4.06
CA MET A 1 -7.50 -17.65 4.50
C MET A 1 -7.59 -19.14 4.15
N ARG A 2 -8.46 -19.94 4.76
CA ARG A 2 -8.72 -21.32 4.32
C ARG A 2 -10.18 -21.47 3.91
N ALA A 3 -10.43 -22.13 2.79
CA ALA A 3 -11.78 -22.47 2.34
C ALA A 3 -12.37 -23.59 3.23
N ALA A 4 -13.70 -23.76 3.17
CA ALA A 4 -14.41 -24.80 3.93
C ALA A 4 -13.93 -26.23 3.63
N ASP A 5 -13.28 -26.45 2.49
CA ASP A 5 -12.66 -27.72 2.09
C ASP A 5 -11.19 -27.88 2.53
N GLY A 6 -10.69 -26.96 3.36
CA GLY A 6 -9.33 -27.00 3.91
C GLY A 6 -8.24 -26.44 3.00
N ARG A 7 -8.56 -26.11 1.74
CA ARG A 7 -7.59 -25.50 0.82
C ARG A 7 -7.15 -24.12 1.32
N LEU A 8 -5.87 -23.84 1.14
CA LEU A 8 -5.33 -22.50 1.37
C LEU A 8 -5.82 -21.57 0.26
N VAL A 9 -6.52 -20.52 0.64
CA VAL A 9 -6.89 -19.40 -0.24
C VAL A 9 -6.05 -18.22 0.18
N VAL A 10 -5.12 -17.84 -0.69
CA VAL A 10 -4.30 -16.64 -0.53
C VAL A 10 -4.82 -15.60 -1.49
N ASP A 11 -5.07 -14.40 -0.97
CA ASP A 11 -5.20 -13.22 -1.80
C ASP A 11 -3.77 -12.79 -2.14
N LEU A 12 -3.36 -13.00 -3.39
CA LEU A 12 -2.00 -12.69 -3.84
C LEU A 12 -1.73 -11.18 -3.81
N TYR A 13 -2.76 -10.35 -4.01
CA TYR A 13 -2.63 -8.90 -3.87
C TYR A 13 -2.43 -8.49 -2.41
N TYR A 14 -3.12 -9.13 -1.48
CA TYR A 14 -2.86 -8.92 -0.04
C TYR A 14 -1.49 -9.46 0.39
N ALA A 15 -1.07 -10.61 -0.14
CA ALA A 15 0.22 -11.23 0.20
C ALA A 15 1.42 -10.45 -0.34
N ASP A 16 1.26 -9.79 -1.50
CA ASP A 16 2.27 -8.92 -2.08
C ASP A 16 2.15 -7.45 -1.60
N GLY A 17 1.08 -7.15 -0.84
CA GLY A 17 0.87 -5.85 -0.19
C GLY A 17 2.10 -5.33 0.58
N PRO A 18 2.78 -6.15 1.41
CA PRO A 18 4.01 -5.72 2.08
C PRO A 18 5.12 -5.28 1.12
N ALA A 19 5.27 -5.94 -0.04
CA ALA A 19 6.25 -5.55 -1.05
C ALA A 19 5.85 -4.22 -1.72
N LEU A 20 4.55 -4.01 -1.98
CA LEU A 20 4.03 -2.73 -2.45
C LEU A 20 4.30 -1.59 -1.45
N TYR A 21 4.05 -1.81 -0.15
CA TYR A 21 4.32 -0.79 0.88
C TYR A 21 5.83 -0.55 1.07
N ALA A 22 6.65 -1.59 1.01
CA ALA A 22 8.11 -1.44 1.04
C ALA A 22 8.63 -0.69 -0.21
N CYS A 23 8.04 -0.92 -1.37
CA CYS A 23 8.33 -0.16 -2.60
C CYS A 23 7.90 1.31 -2.44
N ALA A 24 6.72 1.58 -1.89
CA ALA A 24 6.28 2.95 -1.61
C ALA A 24 7.23 3.70 -0.64
N GLU A 25 7.87 2.99 0.29
CA GLU A 25 8.86 3.55 1.21
C GLU A 25 10.24 3.77 0.55
N SER A 26 10.70 2.82 -0.27
CA SER A 26 12.06 2.81 -0.81
C SER A 26 12.22 3.39 -2.22
N ASP A 27 11.17 3.35 -3.05
CA ASP A 27 11.11 3.84 -4.42
C ASP A 27 9.69 4.36 -4.78
N PRO A 28 9.29 5.52 -4.22
CA PRO A 28 7.97 6.09 -4.47
C PRO A 28 7.75 6.55 -5.92
N ASP A 29 8.83 6.85 -6.66
CA ASP A 29 8.75 7.26 -8.06
C ASP A 29 8.24 6.11 -8.93
N LEU A 30 8.70 4.88 -8.67
CA LEU A 30 8.20 3.69 -9.36
C LEU A 30 6.70 3.45 -9.09
N VAL A 31 6.23 3.69 -7.86
CA VAL A 31 4.80 3.57 -7.50
C VAL A 31 3.96 4.61 -8.25
N VAL A 32 4.38 5.87 -8.25
CA VAL A 32 3.70 6.95 -8.97
C VAL A 32 3.63 6.69 -10.48
N ALA A 33 4.72 6.18 -11.07
CA ALA A 33 4.78 5.87 -12.50
C ALA A 33 3.88 4.70 -12.93
N ARG A 34 3.49 3.81 -12.00
CA ARG A 34 2.78 2.56 -12.32
C ARG A 34 1.33 2.52 -11.84
N ILE A 35 0.97 3.28 -10.81
CA ILE A 35 -0.35 3.25 -10.20
C ILE A 35 -0.99 4.63 -10.33
N PRO A 36 -2.17 4.79 -10.95
CA PRO A 36 -2.84 6.08 -11.07
C PRO A 36 -3.19 6.71 -9.71
N GLU A 37 -3.18 8.04 -9.62
CA GLU A 37 -3.45 8.79 -8.38
C GLU A 37 -4.74 8.37 -7.68
N ALA A 38 -5.83 8.21 -8.42
CA ALA A 38 -7.14 7.81 -7.88
C ALA A 38 -7.15 6.42 -7.23
N GLU A 39 -6.17 5.58 -7.55
CA GLU A 39 -5.97 4.25 -6.98
C GLU A 39 -4.96 4.28 -5.81
N ARG A 40 -3.95 5.17 -5.85
CA ARG A 40 -2.95 5.33 -4.78
C ARG A 40 -3.55 5.83 -3.46
N ARG A 41 -4.64 6.61 -3.50
CA ARG A 41 -5.32 7.10 -2.27
C ARG A 41 -5.66 5.98 -1.28
N PHE A 42 -6.01 4.79 -1.79
CA PHE A 42 -6.38 3.65 -0.96
C PHE A 42 -5.19 3.10 -0.15
N MET A 43 -3.95 3.36 -0.58
CA MET A 43 -2.76 2.96 0.19
C MET A 43 -2.62 3.72 1.51
N THR A 44 -3.20 4.93 1.61
CA THR A 44 -3.07 5.76 2.83
C THR A 44 -4.40 6.07 3.52
N GLU A 45 -5.53 5.82 2.84
CA GLU A 45 -6.87 6.20 3.30
C GLU A 45 -7.77 5.01 3.66
N ILE A 46 -7.35 3.74 3.47
CA ILE A 46 -8.14 2.60 3.94
C ILE A 46 -8.30 2.70 5.47
N PRO A 47 -9.54 2.71 5.99
CA PRO A 47 -9.77 2.72 7.43
C PRO A 47 -9.11 1.51 8.10
N LEU A 48 -8.32 1.76 9.15
CA LEU A 48 -7.53 0.79 9.93
C LEU A 48 -8.35 -0.36 10.57
N ALA A 49 -9.68 -0.36 10.40
CA ALA A 49 -10.58 -1.37 10.93
C ALA A 49 -10.26 -2.80 10.43
N ALA A 50 -9.47 -2.96 9.36
CA ALA A 50 -9.14 -4.26 8.76
C ALA A 50 -7.65 -4.64 8.76
N SER A 51 -6.72 -3.76 9.12
CA SER A 51 -5.26 -3.98 8.94
C SER A 51 -4.40 -3.86 10.21
N GLY A 52 -5.02 -3.66 11.38
CA GLY A 52 -4.28 -3.48 12.64
C GLY A 52 -3.69 -2.07 12.79
N PRO A 53 -3.09 -1.73 13.95
CA PRO A 53 -2.60 -0.38 14.19
C PRO A 53 -1.36 -0.11 13.34
N TRP A 54 -1.49 0.82 12.40
CA TRP A 54 -0.39 1.35 11.61
C TRP A 54 0.11 2.64 12.25
N ASP A 55 1.43 2.80 12.34
CA ASP A 55 2.04 3.98 12.95
C ASP A 55 1.71 5.25 12.15
N GLU A 56 1.28 6.30 12.86
CA GLU A 56 0.82 7.54 12.24
C GLU A 56 1.98 8.31 11.58
N ALA A 57 3.17 8.26 12.16
CA ALA A 57 4.36 8.88 11.58
C ALA A 57 4.78 8.18 10.27
N ALA A 58 4.74 6.85 10.24
CA ALA A 58 4.99 6.07 9.01
C ALA A 58 3.99 6.41 7.89
N ARG A 59 2.71 6.62 8.22
CA ARG A 59 1.68 7.05 7.25
C ARG A 59 1.97 8.42 6.66
N GLU A 60 2.33 9.38 7.51
CA GLU A 60 2.61 10.74 7.06
C GLU A 60 3.89 10.80 6.22
N ALA A 61 4.92 10.05 6.59
CA ALA A 61 6.14 9.92 5.80
C ALA A 61 5.87 9.36 4.40
N MET A 62 5.05 8.30 4.30
CA MET A 62 4.65 7.73 3.02
C MET A 62 3.84 8.71 2.17
N ARG A 63 2.89 9.43 2.78
CA ARG A 63 2.10 10.47 2.10
C ARG A 63 2.98 11.58 1.53
N ALA A 64 3.92 12.08 2.33
CA ALA A 64 4.86 13.12 1.91
C ALA A 64 5.79 12.65 0.77
N GLY A 65 6.28 11.42 0.85
CA GLY A 65 7.12 10.82 -0.20
C GLY A 65 6.40 10.73 -1.55
N LEU A 66 5.15 10.24 -1.56
CA LEU A 66 4.33 10.17 -2.77
C LEU A 66 4.03 11.55 -3.34
N ALA A 67 3.66 12.53 -2.51
CA ALA A 67 3.38 13.90 -2.98
C ALA A 67 4.62 14.57 -3.60
N ALA A 68 5.80 14.34 -3.02
CA ALA A 68 7.04 14.86 -3.57
C ALA A 68 7.40 14.18 -4.91
N ALA A 69 7.12 12.89 -5.07
CA ALA A 69 7.30 12.14 -6.32
C ALA A 69 6.36 12.66 -7.43
N ASP A 70 5.08 12.85 -7.11
CA ASP A 70 4.10 13.42 -8.04
C ASP A 70 4.53 14.80 -8.57
N ALA A 71 5.15 15.64 -7.74
CA ALA A 71 5.64 16.95 -8.16
C ALA A 71 6.83 16.90 -9.15
N ARG A 72 7.48 15.74 -9.31
CA ARG A 72 8.62 15.53 -10.23
C ARG A 72 8.23 14.88 -11.55
N ALA A 73 7.04 14.25 -11.62
CA ALA A 73 6.52 13.52 -12.77
C ALA A 73 5.83 14.45 -13.79
#